data_AF-A0A7C6WFF2-F1
#
_entry.id   AF-A0A7C6WFF2-F1
#
_cell.length_a   1.000
_cell.length_b   1.000
_cell.length_c   1.000
_cell.angle_alpha   90.00
_cell.angle_beta   90.00
_cell.angle_gamma   90.00
#
_symmetry.space_group_name_H-M   'P 1'
#
loop_
_entity.id
_entity.type
_entity.pdbx_description
1 polymer ?
#
loop_
_entity_poly.entity_id
_entity_poly.type
_entity_poly.pdbx_seq_one_letter_code
_entity_poly.pdbx_strand_id
1 'polypeptide(L)'
;MDSFHVIKLINHAFNLVRCDAITGGRYIQATDLIKRLLSIHPELEVAYYHKENYAYFNKASDSKNAAYRLDQFIIELSASGISEFQPVKRSLRKWRKEIVNSFDRHNGKRISNGSVESVNSRLKLIKRNGKGYKDFERFRKRALYSLNNNSSIKL
;
A
#
# COMPACT_ATOMS: atom_id res chain seq x y z
N MET A 1 4.52 -8.31 -6.52
CA MET A 1 3.99 -7.59 -5.36
C MET A 1 3.57 -6.24 -5.86
N ASP A 2 2.36 -5.85 -5.51
CA ASP A 2 1.71 -4.63 -5.96
C ASP A 2 2.24 -3.40 -5.18
N SER A 3 2.37 -2.24 -5.83
CA SER A 3 2.88 -0.97 -5.26
C SER A 3 2.18 -0.57 -3.95
N PHE A 4 0.96 -1.06 -3.72
CA PHE A 4 0.19 -0.89 -2.49
C PHE A 4 0.69 -1.71 -1.30
N HIS A 5 1.41 -2.82 -1.50
CA HIS A 5 1.95 -3.62 -0.40
C HIS A 5 3.10 -2.89 0.30
N VAL A 6 3.95 -2.20 -0.46
CA VAL A 6 5.04 -1.37 0.07
C VAL A 6 4.47 -0.18 0.85
N ILE A 7 3.46 0.51 0.30
CA ILE A 7 2.77 1.61 0.99
C ILE A 7 2.05 1.11 2.25
N LYS A 8 1.43 -0.09 2.22
CA LYS A 8 0.81 -0.71 3.40
C LYS A 8 1.84 -1.05 4.48
N LEU A 9 3.02 -1.53 4.12
CA LEU A 9 4.11 -1.81 5.08
C LEU A 9 4.62 -0.54 5.73
N ILE A 10 4.82 0.53 4.95
CA ILE A 10 5.23 1.84 5.47
C ILE A 10 4.14 2.42 6.38
N ASN A 11 2.88 2.44 5.93
CA ASN A 11 1.76 2.91 6.74
C ASN A 11 1.57 2.08 8.02
N HIS A 12 1.79 0.76 7.95
CA HIS A 12 1.76 -0.10 9.13
C HIS A 12 2.88 0.26 10.12
N ALA A 13 4.10 0.51 9.64
CA ALA A 13 5.20 0.96 10.49
C ALA A 13 4.87 2.30 11.20
N PHE A 14 4.26 3.24 10.48
CA PHE A 14 3.76 4.50 11.07
C PHE A 14 2.62 4.28 12.06
N ASN A 15 1.70 3.35 11.79
CA ASN A 15 0.55 3.07 12.66
C ASN A 15 0.91 2.34 13.98
N LEU A 16 2.09 1.71 14.06
CA LEU A 16 2.58 1.08 15.30
C LEU A 16 2.96 2.12 16.38
N VAL A 17 3.14 3.38 16.01
CA VAL A 17 3.32 4.51 16.94
C VAL A 17 1.94 4.97 17.41
N ARG A 18 1.47 4.50 18.58
CA ARG A 18 0.11 4.75 19.12
C ARG A 18 -0.26 6.25 19.19
N CYS A 19 -1.40 6.61 18.60
CA CYS A 19 -1.98 7.97 18.60
C CYS A 19 -2.46 8.51 19.97
N ASP A 20 -2.69 7.65 20.97
CA ASP A 20 -3.21 8.08 22.28
C ASP A 20 -2.19 8.89 23.09
N ALA A 21 -0.89 8.57 22.95
CA ALA A 21 0.18 9.28 23.66
C ALA A 21 0.46 10.67 23.07
N ILE A 22 0.08 10.92 21.81
CA ILE A 22 0.44 12.13 21.04
C ILE A 22 -0.64 13.21 21.10
N THR A 23 -1.90 12.79 21.25
CA THR A 23 -3.06 13.69 21.18
C THR A 23 -3.50 14.25 22.54
N GLY A 24 -3.14 13.61 23.65
CA GLY A 24 -3.52 14.05 25.00
C GLY A 24 -5.04 14.22 25.18
N GLY A 25 -5.84 13.50 24.39
CA GLY A 25 -7.30 13.59 24.41
C GLY A 25 -7.91 14.80 23.69
N ARG A 26 -7.13 15.59 22.93
CA ARG A 26 -7.65 16.73 22.14
C ARG A 26 -7.76 16.40 20.65
N TYR A 27 -8.74 17.01 19.99
CA TYR A 27 -8.80 17.03 18.53
C TYR A 27 -7.65 17.88 17.97
N ILE A 28 -6.84 17.31 17.09
CA ILE A 28 -5.67 17.95 16.48
C ILE A 28 -5.80 17.80 14.97
N GLN A 29 -5.46 18.84 14.22
CA GLN A 29 -5.41 18.77 12.76
C GLN A 29 -4.35 17.77 12.31
N ALA A 30 -4.62 17.02 11.23
CA ALA A 30 -3.73 15.95 10.76
C ALA A 30 -2.28 16.42 10.53
N THR A 31 -2.09 17.66 10.05
CA THR A 31 -0.78 18.29 9.87
C THR A 31 -0.03 18.51 11.17
N ASP A 32 -0.73 18.90 12.23
CA ASP A 32 -0.13 19.17 13.54
C ASP A 32 0.14 17.88 14.30
N LEU A 33 -0.68 16.84 14.07
CA LEU A 33 -0.41 15.49 14.54
C LEU A 33 0.87 14.92 13.89
N ILE A 34 1.03 15.09 12.58
CA ILE A 34 2.24 14.67 11.86
C ILE A 34 3.44 15.43 12.42
N LYS A 35 3.40 16.76 12.50
CA LYS A 35 4.51 17.55 13.08
C LYS A 35 4.91 17.08 14.47
N ARG A 36 3.93 16.81 15.35
CA ARG A 36 4.19 16.24 16.68
C ARG A 36 4.85 14.88 16.60
N LEU A 37 4.34 13.98 15.76
CA LEU A 37 4.90 12.64 15.59
C LEU A 37 6.33 12.68 15.05
N LEU A 38 6.62 13.57 14.10
CA LEU A 38 7.97 13.76 13.55
C LEU A 38 8.92 14.37 14.58
N SER A 39 8.42 15.19 15.51
CA SER A 39 9.24 15.77 16.59
C SER A 39 9.67 14.76 17.66
N ILE A 40 9.12 13.53 17.64
CA ILE A 40 9.47 12.46 18.60
C ILE A 40 10.87 11.91 18.34
N HIS A 41 11.26 11.77 17.06
CA HIS A 41 12.56 11.21 16.71
C HIS A 41 13.03 11.72 15.33
N PRO A 42 14.28 12.17 15.17
CA PRO A 42 14.80 12.68 13.90
C PRO A 42 14.65 11.70 12.72
N GLU A 43 14.78 10.40 12.97
CA GLU A 43 14.60 9.38 11.92
C GLU A 43 13.15 9.29 11.41
N LEU A 44 12.14 9.69 12.20
CA LEU A 44 10.75 9.70 11.75
C LEU A 44 10.52 10.76 10.69
N GLU A 45 11.17 11.92 10.80
CA GLU A 45 11.13 12.97 9.79
C GLU A 45 11.73 12.49 8.46
N VAL A 46 12.92 11.88 8.53
CA VAL A 46 13.57 11.27 7.36
C VAL A 46 12.70 10.16 6.77
N ALA A 47 12.12 9.31 7.62
CA ALA A 47 11.25 8.22 7.18
C ALA A 47 10.00 8.74 6.46
N TYR A 48 9.39 9.79 7.01
CA TYR A 48 8.22 10.43 6.45
C TYR A 48 8.54 11.10 5.11
N TYR A 49 9.68 11.79 5.02
CA TYR A 49 10.16 12.35 3.76
C TYR A 49 10.26 11.30 2.66
N HIS A 50 10.90 10.15 2.92
CA HIS A 50 11.01 9.09 1.91
C HIS A 50 9.67 8.46 1.56
N LYS A 51 8.74 8.35 2.52
CA LYS A 51 7.36 7.90 2.25
C LYS A 51 6.66 8.85 1.27
N GLU A 52 6.76 10.15 1.49
CA GLU A 52 6.16 11.16 0.60
C GLU A 52 6.86 11.18 -0.77
N ASN A 53 8.20 11.05 -0.80
CA ASN A 53 8.95 10.96 -2.05
C ASN A 53 8.51 9.75 -2.89
N TYR A 54 8.28 8.59 -2.26
CA TYR A 54 7.75 7.42 -2.97
C TYR A 54 6.32 7.66 -3.52
N ALA A 55 5.46 8.32 -2.74
CA ALA A 55 4.12 8.68 -3.19
C ALA A 55 4.17 9.62 -4.41
N TYR A 56 5.06 10.60 -4.37
CA TYR A 56 5.32 11.50 -5.49
C TYR A 56 5.89 10.76 -6.71
N PHE A 57 6.88 9.89 -6.53
CA PHE A 57 7.39 9.00 -7.57
C PHE A 57 6.26 8.22 -8.25
N ASN A 58 5.38 7.58 -7.47
CA ASN A 58 4.29 6.79 -8.03
C ASN A 58 3.24 7.63 -8.78
N LYS A 59 3.04 8.90 -8.39
CA LYS A 59 2.10 9.82 -9.05
C LYS A 59 2.67 10.45 -10.32
N ALA A 60 3.94 10.87 -10.29
CA ALA A 60 4.54 11.72 -11.30
C ALA A 60 5.37 10.95 -12.35
N SER A 61 5.70 9.68 -12.12
CA SER A 61 6.50 8.89 -13.06
C SER A 61 5.67 8.31 -14.20
N ASP A 62 6.35 7.98 -15.29
CA ASP A 62 5.82 7.28 -16.45
C ASP A 62 6.72 6.10 -16.82
N SER A 63 6.33 5.32 -17.82
CA SER A 63 7.07 4.14 -18.26
C SER A 63 8.50 4.44 -18.72
N LYS A 64 8.81 5.68 -19.12
CA LYS A 64 10.15 6.07 -19.58
C LYS A 64 11.08 6.34 -18.41
N ASN A 65 10.60 6.99 -17.36
CA ASN A 65 11.43 7.42 -16.23
C ASN A 65 11.32 6.55 -14.96
N ALA A 66 10.32 5.67 -14.87
CA ALA A 66 10.04 4.90 -13.66
C ALA A 66 11.22 4.03 -13.21
N ALA A 67 11.93 3.39 -14.13
CA ALA A 67 13.09 2.55 -13.81
C ALA A 67 14.20 3.36 -13.14
N TYR A 68 14.60 4.46 -13.77
CA TYR A 68 15.64 5.34 -13.24
C TYR A 68 15.24 5.93 -11.89
N ARG A 69 14.01 6.46 -11.76
CA ARG A 69 13.55 7.08 -10.51
C ARG A 69 13.41 6.08 -9.37
N LEU A 70 13.01 4.84 -9.66
CA LEU A 70 12.97 3.77 -8.66
C LEU A 70 14.37 3.41 -8.16
N ASP A 71 15.36 3.33 -9.06
CA ASP A 71 16.74 3.04 -8.68
C ASP A 71 17.33 4.19 -7.84
N GLN A 72 17.08 5.44 -8.22
CA GLN A 72 17.46 6.61 -7.42
C GLN A 72 16.83 6.57 -6.03
N PHE A 73 15.54 6.26 -5.94
CA PHE A 73 14.86 6.14 -4.64
C PHE A 73 15.49 5.05 -3.75
N ILE A 74 15.89 3.91 -4.31
CA ILE A 74 16.57 2.84 -3.55
C ILE A 74 17.96 3.29 -3.06
N ILE A 75 18.67 4.11 -3.85
CA ILE A 75 19.96 4.72 -3.45
C ILE A 75 19.74 5.71 -2.30
N GLU A 76 18.74 6.58 -2.40
CA GLU A 76 18.38 7.53 -1.34
C GLU A 76 18.03 6.82 -0.02
N LEU A 77 17.21 5.75 -0.08
CA LEU A 77 16.92 4.90 1.09
C LEU A 77 18.16 4.20 1.67
N SER A 78 19.24 4.11 0.90
CA SER A 78 20.51 3.55 1.39
C SER A 78 21.37 4.63 2.03
N ALA A 79 21.39 5.83 1.46
CA ALA A 79 22.10 6.99 1.98
C ALA A 79 21.52 7.48 3.32
N SER A 80 20.23 7.25 3.60
CA SER A 80 19.60 7.68 4.85
C SER A 80 20.11 6.97 6.12
N GLY A 81 20.82 5.85 5.99
CA GLY A 81 21.36 5.11 7.14
C GLY A 81 20.33 4.34 8.00
N ILE A 82 19.02 4.48 7.71
CA ILE A 82 17.96 3.86 8.51
C ILE A 82 17.88 2.34 8.24
N SER A 83 18.04 1.55 9.31
CA SER A 83 18.12 0.09 9.23
C SER A 83 16.78 -0.56 8.83
N GLU A 84 15.68 0.08 9.22
CA GLU A 84 14.30 -0.31 9.01
C GLU A 84 13.92 -0.26 7.52
N PHE A 85 14.69 0.47 6.71
CA PHE A 85 14.53 0.49 5.26
C PHE A 85 15.16 -0.70 4.55
N GLN A 86 15.99 -1.51 5.19
CA GLN A 86 16.57 -2.70 4.57
C GLN A 86 15.52 -3.66 3.99
N PRO A 87 14.46 -4.07 4.71
CA PRO A 87 13.40 -4.91 4.13
C PRO A 87 12.65 -4.22 2.98
N VAL A 88 12.47 -2.89 3.06
CA VAL A 88 11.82 -2.10 1.99
C VAL A 88 12.67 -2.14 0.73
N LYS A 89 13.97 -1.83 0.82
CA LYS A 89 14.91 -1.88 -0.31
C LYS A 89 14.99 -3.26 -0.95
N ARG A 90 15.07 -4.32 -0.13
CA ARG A 90 15.06 -5.71 -0.63
C ARG A 90 13.78 -6.00 -1.43
N SER A 91 12.64 -5.55 -0.93
CA SER A 91 11.35 -5.73 -1.60
C SER A 91 11.29 -4.95 -2.92
N LEU A 92 11.72 -3.69 -2.93
CA LEU A 92 11.75 -2.86 -4.14
C LEU A 92 12.67 -3.44 -5.21
N ARG A 93 13.86 -3.93 -4.83
CA ARG A 93 14.77 -4.61 -5.75
C ARG A 93 14.18 -5.90 -6.30
N LYS A 94 13.60 -6.72 -5.43
CA LYS A 94 12.98 -8.01 -5.82
C LYS A 94 11.85 -7.83 -6.83
N TRP A 95 11.05 -6.78 -6.68
CA TRP A 95 9.86 -6.52 -7.52
C TRP A 95 10.06 -5.40 -8.53
N ARG A 96 11.32 -5.03 -8.80
CA ARG A 96 11.67 -3.90 -9.63
C ARG A 96 11.01 -3.97 -11.01
N LYS A 97 11.06 -5.14 -11.65
CA LYS A 97 10.49 -5.36 -12.99
C LYS A 97 8.98 -5.09 -13.00
N GLU A 98 8.25 -5.67 -12.04
CA GLU A 98 6.80 -5.53 -11.94
C GLU A 98 6.39 -4.10 -11.58
N ILE A 99 7.14 -3.43 -10.70
CA ILE A 99 6.90 -2.03 -10.33
C ILE A 99 7.07 -1.13 -11.56
N VAL A 100 8.17 -1.28 -12.32
CA VAL A 100 8.43 -0.48 -13.53
C VAL A 100 7.33 -0.72 -14.57
N ASN A 101 6.98 -1.97 -14.84
CA ASN A 101 5.92 -2.32 -15.79
C ASN A 101 4.54 -1.78 -15.36
N SER A 102 4.31 -1.53 -14.06
CA SER A 102 3.05 -0.93 -13.59
C SER A 102 2.83 0.51 -14.06
N PHE A 103 3.86 1.17 -14.59
CA PHE A 103 3.76 2.52 -15.16
C PHE A 103 3.36 2.50 -16.63
N ASP A 104 3.28 1.33 -17.27
CA ASP A 104 2.74 1.19 -18.61
C ASP A 104 1.26 1.59 -18.64
N ARG A 105 0.88 2.26 -19.73
CA ARG A 105 -0.47 2.74 -19.95
C ARG A 105 -1.15 1.89 -21.01
N HIS A 106 -2.32 1.37 -20.67
CA HIS A 106 -3.24 0.72 -21.60
C HIS A 106 -4.44 1.66 -21.84
N ASN A 107 -4.73 1.99 -23.09
CA ASN A 107 -5.77 2.97 -23.47
C ASN A 107 -5.64 4.31 -22.71
N GLY A 108 -4.41 4.83 -22.60
CA GLY A 108 -4.12 6.11 -21.95
C GLY A 108 -4.17 6.09 -20.40
N LYS A 109 -4.48 4.95 -19.77
CA LYS A 109 -4.55 4.83 -18.30
C LYS A 109 -3.62 3.73 -17.79
N ARG A 110 -3.06 3.91 -16.59
CA ARG A 110 -2.37 2.83 -15.89
C ARG A 110 -3.38 1.77 -15.49
N ILE A 111 -2.98 0.50 -15.53
CA ILE A 111 -3.80 -0.60 -15.03
C ILE A 111 -3.97 -0.41 -13.52
N SER A 112 -5.20 -0.21 -13.07
CA SER A 112 -5.49 -0.03 -11.64
C SER A 112 -5.78 -1.36 -10.97
N ASN A 113 -5.38 -1.51 -9.71
CA ASN A 113 -5.76 -2.68 -8.91
C ASN A 113 -7.19 -2.62 -8.37
N GLY A 114 -7.92 -1.52 -8.61
CA GLY A 114 -9.25 -1.30 -8.04
C GLY A 114 -10.24 -2.43 -8.35
N SER A 115 -10.21 -2.97 -9.57
CA SER A 115 -11.05 -4.12 -9.94
C SER A 115 -10.71 -5.37 -9.12
N VAL A 116 -9.41 -5.67 -8.97
CA VAL A 116 -8.93 -6.82 -8.18
C VAL A 116 -9.22 -6.63 -6.69
N GLU A 117 -9.02 -5.43 -6.16
CA GLU A 117 -9.30 -5.09 -4.76
C GLU A 117 -10.80 -5.15 -4.44
N SER A 118 -11.65 -4.71 -5.38
CA SER A 118 -13.11 -4.83 -5.27
C SER A 118 -13.53 -6.29 -5.16
N VAL A 119 -13.05 -7.15 -6.07
CA VAL A 119 -13.30 -8.59 -6.01
C VAL A 119 -12.80 -9.20 -4.70
N ASN A 120 -11.57 -8.89 -4.29
CA ASN A 120 -11.00 -9.39 -3.03
C ASN A 120 -11.80 -8.97 -1.80
N SER A 121 -12.31 -7.74 -1.77
CA SER A 121 -13.13 -7.23 -0.67
C SER A 121 -14.46 -7.98 -0.57
N ARG A 122 -15.10 -8.26 -1.72
CA ARG A 122 -16.33 -9.08 -1.78
C ARG A 122 -16.06 -10.51 -1.35
N LEU A 123 -14.97 -11.13 -1.81
CA LEU A 123 -14.57 -12.48 -1.35
C LEU A 123 -14.35 -12.55 0.17
N LYS A 124 -13.70 -11.52 0.75
CA LYS A 124 -13.53 -11.42 2.21
C LYS A 124 -14.87 -11.27 2.93
N LEU A 125 -15.81 -10.51 2.37
CA LEU A 125 -17.16 -10.37 2.93
C LEU A 125 -17.93 -11.70 2.88
N ILE A 126 -17.87 -12.42 1.76
CA ILE A 126 -18.45 -13.77 1.62
C ILE A 126 -17.87 -14.71 2.69
N LYS A 127 -16.53 -14.73 2.84
CA LYS A 127 -15.86 -15.55 3.85
C LYS A 127 -16.33 -15.23 5.27
N ARG A 128 -16.44 -13.93 5.59
CA ARG A 128 -16.89 -13.44 6.91
C ARG A 128 -18.36 -13.76 7.18
N ASN A 129 -19.24 -13.56 6.20
CA ASN A 129 -20.66 -13.90 6.31
C ASN A 129 -20.90 -15.41 6.45
N GLY A 130 -20.01 -16.24 5.88
CA GLY A 130 -20.02 -17.68 6.10
C GLY A 130 -19.53 -18.13 7.48
N LYS A 131 -19.03 -17.22 8.34
CA LYS A 131 -18.30 -17.53 9.58
C LYS A 131 -17.13 -18.50 9.36
N GLY A 132 -16.46 -18.36 8.22
CA GLY A 132 -15.43 -19.29 7.76
C GLY A 132 -16.01 -20.47 6.96
N TYR A 133 -15.20 -20.99 6.05
CA TYR A 133 -15.56 -22.16 5.24
C TYR A 133 -14.59 -23.28 5.56
N LYS A 134 -15.13 -24.45 5.91
CA LYS A 134 -14.34 -25.69 6.07
C LYS A 134 -14.06 -26.39 4.73
N ASP A 135 -14.91 -26.12 3.74
CA ASP A 135 -14.86 -26.69 2.40
C ASP A 135 -14.66 -25.57 1.37
N PHE A 136 -13.54 -25.64 0.66
CA PHE A 136 -13.18 -24.66 -0.37
C PHE A 136 -14.14 -24.67 -1.55
N GLU A 137 -14.67 -25.83 -1.96
CA GLU A 137 -15.59 -25.90 -3.10
C GLU A 137 -16.92 -25.19 -2.77
N ARG A 138 -17.39 -25.28 -1.53
CA ARG A 138 -18.56 -24.50 -1.08
C ARG A 138 -18.28 -23.00 -1.11
N PHE A 139 -17.10 -22.58 -0.68
CA PHE A 139 -16.69 -21.17 -0.78
C PHE A 139 -16.64 -20.73 -2.24
N ARG A 140 -15.99 -21.51 -3.11
CA ARG A 140 -15.82 -21.22 -4.54
C ARG A 140 -17.16 -21.08 -5.25
N LYS A 141 -18.10 -22.01 -5.04
CA LYS A 141 -19.45 -21.95 -5.63
C LYS A 141 -20.18 -20.67 -5.21
N ARG A 142 -20.16 -20.32 -3.93
CA ARG A 142 -20.81 -19.10 -3.42
C ARG A 142 -20.12 -17.83 -3.90
N ALA A 143 -18.80 -17.84 -4.00
CA ALA A 143 -18.01 -16.75 -4.57
C ALA A 143 -18.39 -16.50 -6.03
N LEU A 144 -18.35 -17.54 -6.88
CA LEU A 144 -18.71 -17.44 -8.30
C LEU A 144 -20.16 -16.99 -8.50
N TYR A 145 -21.09 -17.54 -7.72
CA TYR A 145 -22.49 -17.14 -7.78
C TYR A 145 -22.66 -15.66 -7.41
N SER A 146 -22.12 -15.22 -6.27
CA SER A 146 -22.31 -13.83 -5.79
C SER A 146 -21.58 -12.80 -6.66
N LEU A 147 -20.42 -13.16 -7.24
CA LEU A 147 -19.67 -12.28 -8.13
C LEU A 147 -20.34 -12.11 -9.51
N ASN A 148 -21.26 -13.00 -9.89
CA ASN A 148 -22.00 -12.89 -11.15
C ASN A 148 -22.97 -11.70 -11.11
N ASN A 149 -22.94 -10.86 -12.14
CA ASN A 149 -23.80 -9.68 -12.28
C ASN A 149 -25.29 -10.01 -12.29
N ASN A 150 -25.64 -11.21 -12.77
CA ASN A 150 -27.02 -11.70 -12.90
C ASN A 150 -27.51 -12.45 -11.65
N SER A 151 -26.72 -12.48 -10.58
CA SER A 151 -27.15 -13.10 -9.33
C SER A 151 -28.14 -12.23 -8.56
N SER A 152 -29.14 -12.86 -7.94
CA SER A 152 -30.09 -12.20 -7.06
C SER A 152 -29.47 -11.78 -5.72
N ILE A 153 -28.29 -12.30 -5.39
CA ILE A 153 -27.58 -12.03 -4.14
C ILE A 153 -26.26 -11.35 -4.46
N LYS A 154 -26.23 -10.03 -4.28
CA LYS A 154 -25.01 -9.22 -4.34
C LYS A 154 -24.49 -8.99 -2.93
N LEU A 155 -23.46 -9.77 -2.57
CA LEU A 155 -22.60 -9.51 -1.42
C LEU A 155 -21.39 -8.68 -1.86
#